data_AF-A0A0B0IGH8-F1
#
_entry.id   AF-A0A0B0IGH8-F1
#
_cell.length_a   1.000
_cell.length_b   1.000
_cell.length_c   1.000
_cell.angle_alpha   90.00
_cell.angle_beta   90.00
_cell.angle_gamma   90.00
#
_symmetry.space_group_name_H-M   'P 1'
#
loop_
_entity.id
_entity.type
_entity.pdbx_description
1 polymer ?
#
loop_
_entity_poly.entity_id
_entity_poly.type
_entity_poly.pdbx_seq_one_letter_code
_entity_poly.pdbx_strand_id
1 'polypeptide(L)'
;MLTIDYVIFALFVVVGGCLLIGMSKKEKRWFGGIGGLMASIFIVVSQIIKLQSGLFEERTVESSEPVGQWVVPFFIVLGLYLLAMINYRWIKFALTKQSWQKWVFICLDILFSFIYLLFGSFALFIVVFSYFPFAP
;
A
#
# COMPACT_ATOMS: atom_id res chain seq x y z
N MET A 1 -14.37 -5.17 -15.89
CA MET A 1 -14.30 -5.79 -14.55
C MET A 1 -13.14 -5.14 -13.81
N LEU A 2 -13.35 -4.59 -12.61
CA LEU A 2 -12.30 -3.92 -11.83
C LEU A 2 -11.39 -4.99 -11.22
N THR A 3 -10.16 -5.12 -11.70
CA THR A 3 -9.20 -6.09 -11.14
C THR A 3 -8.57 -5.56 -9.86
N ILE A 4 -8.12 -6.45 -8.98
CA ILE A 4 -7.68 -6.10 -7.62
C ILE A 4 -6.49 -5.13 -7.59
N ASP A 5 -5.61 -5.15 -8.59
CA ASP A 5 -4.55 -4.17 -8.75
C ASP A 5 -5.07 -2.73 -8.94
N TYR A 6 -6.18 -2.52 -9.65
CA TYR A 6 -6.79 -1.18 -9.74
C TYR A 6 -7.38 -0.73 -8.40
N VAL A 7 -7.95 -1.66 -7.63
CA VAL A 7 -8.46 -1.39 -6.28
C VAL A 7 -7.29 -0.99 -5.36
N ILE A 8 -6.20 -1.75 -5.37
CA ILE A 8 -4.98 -1.45 -4.61
C ILE A 8 -4.43 -0.08 -5.00
N PHE A 9 -4.32 0.20 -6.30
CA PHE A 9 -3.83 1.49 -6.80
C PHE A 9 -4.71 2.65 -6.32
N ALA A 10 -6.04 2.53 -6.47
CA ALA A 10 -6.97 3.57 -6.05
C ALA A 10 -6.90 3.81 -4.54
N LEU A 11 -6.91 2.75 -3.73
CA LEU A 11 -6.78 2.84 -2.28
C LEU A 11 -5.44 3.49 -1.88
N PHE A 12 -4.34 3.08 -2.52
CA PHE A 12 -3.03 3.66 -2.25
C PHE A 12 -2.98 5.15 -2.57
N VAL A 13 -3.51 5.57 -3.72
CA VAL A 13 -3.54 6.99 -4.13
C VAL A 13 -4.42 7.81 -3.19
N VAL A 14 -5.60 7.30 -2.80
CA VAL A 14 -6.51 7.99 -1.90
C VAL A 14 -5.92 8.10 -0.49
N VAL A 15 -5.47 6.99 0.09
CA VAL A 15 -4.91 6.97 1.46
C VAL A 15 -3.59 7.76 1.50
N GLY A 16 -2.70 7.51 0.55
CA GLY A 16 -1.43 8.25 0.43
C GLY A 16 -1.66 9.75 0.23
N GLY A 17 -2.60 10.13 -0.65
CA GLY A 17 -3.02 11.51 -0.86
C GLY A 17 -3.52 12.19 0.42
N CYS A 18 -4.39 11.50 1.17
CA CYS A 18 -4.87 11.97 2.48
C CYS A 18 -3.73 12.15 3.49
N LEU A 19 -2.75 11.24 3.52
CA LEU A 19 -1.60 11.35 4.43
C LEU A 19 -0.71 12.55 4.11
N LEU A 20 -0.64 12.99 2.85
CA LEU A 20 0.09 14.19 2.45
C LEU A 20 -0.59 15.49 2.91
N ILE A 21 -1.90 15.47 3.22
CA ILE A 21 -2.61 16.66 3.71
C ILE A 21 -2.04 17.08 5.06
N GLY A 22 -1.68 18.36 5.17
CA GLY A 22 -1.06 18.94 6.37
C GLY A 22 0.47 18.82 6.45
N MET A 23 1.13 18.14 5.50
CA MET A 23 2.60 18.13 5.41
C MET A 23 3.15 19.41 4.76
N SER A 24 4.41 19.74 5.07
CA SER A 24 5.11 20.88 4.45
C SER A 24 5.36 20.65 2.95
N LYS A 25 5.63 21.71 2.19
CA LYS A 25 5.92 21.61 0.74
C LYS A 25 7.08 20.66 0.43
N LYS A 26 8.13 20.66 1.26
CA LYS A 26 9.31 19.80 1.09
C LYS A 26 8.96 18.32 1.33
N GLU A 27 8.25 18.03 2.43
CA GLU A 27 7.79 16.67 2.74
C GLU A 27 6.84 16.14 1.67
N LYS A 28 5.87 16.95 1.23
CA LYS A 28 4.96 16.58 0.14
C LYS A 28 5.70 16.22 -1.14
N ARG A 29 6.76 16.98 -1.48
CA ARG A 29 7.58 16.70 -2.67
C ARG A 29 8.32 15.37 -2.55
N TRP A 30 8.92 15.08 -1.39
CA TRP A 30 9.66 13.85 -1.17
C TRP A 30 8.75 12.63 -1.04
N PHE A 31 7.83 12.64 -0.09
CA PHE A 31 6.90 11.53 0.11
C PHE A 31 5.99 11.38 -1.10
N GLY A 32 5.33 12.44 -1.55
CA GLY A 32 4.47 12.38 -2.73
C GLY A 32 5.21 11.98 -4.00
N GLY A 33 6.47 12.39 -4.17
CA GLY A 33 7.30 11.97 -5.30
C GLY A 33 7.61 10.47 -5.27
N ILE A 34 8.07 9.94 -4.13
CA ILE A 34 8.34 8.50 -3.94
C ILE A 34 7.05 7.70 -4.11
N GLY A 35 5.97 8.11 -3.44
CA GLY A 35 4.67 7.43 -3.51
C GLY A 35 4.09 7.45 -4.92
N GLY A 36 4.17 8.60 -5.62
CA GLY A 36 3.72 8.73 -7.00
C GLY A 36 4.52 7.84 -7.96
N LEU A 37 5.85 7.79 -7.79
CA LEU A 37 6.71 6.89 -8.56
C LEU A 37 6.34 5.43 -8.33
N MET A 38 6.18 5.02 -7.06
CA MET A 38 5.77 3.66 -6.70
C MET A 38 4.40 3.29 -7.29
N ALA A 39 3.41 4.18 -7.18
CA ALA A 39 2.08 3.98 -7.75
C ALA A 39 2.12 3.85 -9.28
N SER A 40 2.97 4.64 -9.93
CA SER A 40 3.14 4.61 -11.39
C SER A 40 3.80 3.31 -11.85
N ILE A 41 4.89 2.90 -11.18
CA ILE A 41 5.56 1.62 -11.45
C ILE A 41 4.59 0.47 -11.24
N PHE A 42 3.85 0.47 -10.12
CA PHE A 42 2.88 -0.57 -9.81
C PHE A 42 1.88 -0.77 -10.94
N ILE A 43 1.20 0.30 -11.36
CA ILE A 43 0.10 0.19 -12.31
C ILE A 43 0.60 -0.10 -13.74
N VAL A 44 1.68 0.55 -14.17
CA VAL A 44 2.25 0.36 -15.52
C VAL A 44 2.77 -1.06 -15.68
N VAL A 45 3.57 -1.54 -14.74
CA VAL A 45 4.11 -2.91 -14.80
C VAL A 45 2.99 -3.93 -14.67
N SER A 46 1.97 -3.68 -13.83
CA SER A 46 0.79 -4.56 -13.76
C SER A 46 0.10 -4.68 -15.12
N GLN A 47 -0.06 -3.58 -15.87
CA GLN A 47 -0.67 -3.65 -17.20
C GLN A 47 0.23 -4.38 -18.22
N ILE A 48 1.55 -4.19 -18.16
CA ILE A 48 2.51 -4.91 -19.02
C ILE A 48 2.41 -6.42 -18.78
N ILE A 49 2.43 -6.85 -17.51
CA ILE A 49 2.38 -8.28 -17.18
C ILE A 49 1.04 -8.88 -17.61
N LYS A 50 -0.08 -8.18 -17.42
CA LYS A 50 -1.39 -8.65 -17.91
C LYS A 50 -1.47 -8.80 -19.42
N LEU A 51 -0.81 -7.91 -20.18
CA LEU A 51 -0.70 -8.05 -21.63
C LEU A 51 0.13 -9.29 -22.00
N GLN A 52 1.24 -9.51 -21.30
CA GLN A 52 2.13 -10.65 -21.56
C GLN A 52 1.55 -12.00 -21.14
N SER A 53 0.75 -12.03 -20.07
CA SER A 53 0.16 -13.27 -19.54
C SER A 53 -1.17 -13.64 -20.20
N GLY A 54 -1.68 -12.82 -21.12
CA GLY A 54 -2.98 -13.04 -21.75
C GLY A 54 -4.19 -12.82 -20.82
N LEU A 55 -4.00 -12.23 -19.63
CA LEU A 55 -5.09 -12.03 -18.64
C LEU A 55 -6.25 -11.18 -19.19
N PHE A 56 -5.98 -10.33 -20.18
CA PHE A 56 -7.03 -9.54 -20.84
C PHE A 56 -7.92 -10.35 -21.77
N GLU A 57 -7.42 -11.49 -22.28
CA GLU A 57 -8.11 -12.34 -23.24
C GLU A 57 -8.89 -13.44 -22.52
N GLU A 58 -8.23 -14.17 -21.63
CA GLU A 58 -8.84 -15.25 -20.85
C GLU A 58 -8.34 -15.21 -19.41
N ARG A 59 -9.27 -15.37 -18.46
CA ARG A 59 -8.97 -15.30 -17.03
C ARG A 59 -8.81 -16.71 -16.45
N THR A 60 -7.70 -17.35 -16.81
CA THR A 60 -7.28 -18.66 -16.27
C THR A 60 -6.32 -18.49 -15.10
N VAL A 61 -6.13 -19.56 -14.31
CA VAL A 61 -5.12 -19.59 -13.24
C VAL A 61 -3.72 -19.26 -13.79
N GLU A 62 -3.38 -19.82 -14.94
CA GLU A 62 -2.08 -19.60 -15.62
C GLU A 62 -1.88 -18.13 -16.02
N SER A 63 -2.93 -17.46 -16.49
CA SER A 63 -2.85 -16.03 -16.86
C SER A 63 -2.78 -15.10 -15.64
N SER A 64 -3.33 -15.52 -14.49
CA SER A 64 -3.40 -14.70 -13.26
C SER A 64 -2.16 -14.81 -12.38
N GLU A 65 -1.47 -15.94 -12.41
CA GLU A 65 -0.31 -16.21 -11.57
C GLU A 65 0.82 -15.18 -11.74
N PRO A 66 1.25 -14.82 -12.98
CA PRO A 66 2.32 -13.84 -13.18
C PRO A 66 1.96 -12.46 -12.62
N VAL A 67 0.68 -12.08 -12.70
CA VAL A 67 0.19 -10.81 -12.14
C VAL A 67 0.20 -10.87 -10.62
N GLY A 68 -0.17 -11.99 -10.02
CA GLY A 68 -0.07 -12.22 -8.58
C GLY A 68 1.35 -12.12 -8.06
N GLN A 69 2.32 -12.73 -8.77
CA GLN A 69 3.75 -12.68 -8.42
C GLN A 69 4.32 -11.26 -8.42
N TRP A 70 3.72 -10.33 -9.16
CA TRP A 70 4.05 -8.91 -9.11
C TRP A 70 3.26 -8.16 -8.03
N VAL A 71 1.94 -8.33 -8.02
CA VAL A 71 1.02 -7.53 -7.18
C VAL A 71 1.23 -7.82 -5.70
N VAL A 72 1.43 -9.08 -5.29
CA VAL A 72 1.58 -9.48 -3.89
C VAL A 72 2.81 -8.84 -3.22
N PRO A 73 4.05 -8.98 -3.74
CA PRO A 73 5.19 -8.33 -3.12
C PRO A 73 5.07 -6.80 -3.19
N PHE A 74 4.55 -6.24 -4.29
CA PHE A 74 4.41 -4.79 -4.40
C PHE A 74 3.36 -4.22 -3.43
N PHE A 75 2.30 -4.97 -3.12
CA PHE A 75 1.33 -4.64 -2.07
C PHE A 75 2.02 -4.50 -0.71
N ILE A 76 2.94 -5.41 -0.38
CA ILE A 76 3.73 -5.33 0.87
C ILE A 76 4.57 -4.05 0.88
N VAL A 77 5.25 -3.73 -0.22
CA VAL A 77 6.08 -2.52 -0.33
C VAL A 77 5.22 -1.24 -0.18
N LEU A 78 4.07 -1.16 -0.85
CA LEU A 78 3.13 -0.05 -0.72
C LEU A 78 2.59 0.07 0.72
N GLY A 79 2.27 -1.06 1.34
CA GLY A 79 1.80 -1.13 2.71
C GLY A 79 2.83 -0.64 3.73
N LEU A 80 4.10 -1.03 3.58
CA LEU A 80 5.21 -0.55 4.41
C LEU A 80 5.47 0.93 4.22
N TYR A 81 5.38 1.43 2.99
CA TYR A 81 5.49 2.85 2.70
C TYR A 81 4.41 3.67 3.42
N LEU A 82 3.14 3.23 3.36
CA LEU A 82 2.05 3.90 4.07
C LEU A 82 2.25 3.85 5.59
N LEU A 83 2.67 2.70 6.13
CA LEU A 83 2.99 2.57 7.55
C LEU A 83 4.09 3.56 7.97
N ALA A 84 5.16 3.67 7.19
CA ALA A 84 6.23 4.64 7.44
C ALA A 84 5.72 6.09 7.42
N MET A 85 4.82 6.45 6.49
CA MET A 85 4.20 7.77 6.45
C MET A 85 3.32 8.06 7.67
N ILE A 86 2.53 7.09 8.11
CA ILE A 86 1.69 7.19 9.30
C ILE A 86 2.59 7.46 10.51
N ASN A 87 3.57 6.59 10.75
CA ASN A 87 4.46 6.69 11.91
C ASN A 87 5.26 7.99 11.88
N TYR A 88 5.76 8.40 10.72
CA TYR A 88 6.43 9.69 10.55
C TYR A 88 5.56 10.86 11.05
N ARG A 89 4.27 10.87 10.70
CA ARG A 89 3.34 11.94 11.09
C ARG A 89 3.05 11.94 12.59
N TRP A 90 2.81 10.77 13.18
CA TRP A 90 2.56 10.63 14.61
C TRP A 90 3.78 10.97 15.46
N ILE A 91 4.96 10.48 15.08
CA ILE A 91 6.22 10.79 15.76
C ILE A 91 6.51 12.28 15.67
N LYS A 92 6.39 12.88 14.48
CA LYS A 92 6.59 14.33 14.31
C LYS A 92 5.63 15.13 15.20
N PHE A 93 4.37 14.71 15.30
CA PHE A 93 3.40 15.34 16.20
C PHE A 93 3.77 15.16 17.68
N ALA A 94 4.13 13.94 18.09
CA ALA A 94 4.53 13.63 19.47
C ALA A 94 5.75 14.45 19.93
N LEU A 95 6.71 14.71 19.03
CA LEU A 95 7.89 15.52 19.30
C LEU A 95 7.58 16.99 19.62
N THR A 96 6.38 17.48 19.29
CA THR A 96 5.95 18.85 19.63
C THR A 96 5.26 18.96 20.99
N LYS A 97 5.11 17.85 21.73
CA LYS A 97 4.36 17.78 22.99
C LYS A 97 5.27 17.62 24.21
N GLN A 98 4.74 17.94 25.39
CA GLN A 98 5.43 17.79 26.67
C GLN A 98 5.78 16.31 26.93
N SER A 99 6.84 16.04 27.72
CA SER A 99 7.42 14.69 27.87
C SER A 99 6.41 13.57 28.17
N TRP A 100 5.43 13.77 29.07
CA TRP A 100 4.42 12.74 29.36
C TRP A 100 3.52 12.45 28.16
N GLN A 101 2.98 13.50 27.54
CA GLN A 101 2.10 13.38 26.37
C GLN A 101 2.83 12.75 25.17
N LYS A 102 4.12 13.06 24.99
CA LYS A 102 4.96 12.46 23.94
C LYS A 102 4.94 10.93 24.02
N TRP A 103 5.15 10.36 25.20
CA TRP A 103 5.17 8.90 25.39
C TRP A 103 3.79 8.27 25.14
N VAL A 104 2.71 8.93 25.55
CA VAL A 104 1.34 8.48 25.25
C VAL A 104 1.11 8.40 23.75
N PHE A 105 1.50 9.43 22.99
CA PHE A 105 1.35 9.43 21.53
C PHE A 105 2.21 8.38 20.84
N ILE A 106 3.42 8.11 21.34
CA ILE A 106 4.29 7.05 20.81
C ILE A 106 3.68 5.66 21.09
N CYS A 107 3.19 5.40 22.29
CA CYS A 107 2.52 4.13 22.60
C CYS A 107 1.28 3.91 21.72
N LEU A 108 0.52 4.97 21.47
CA LEU A 108 -0.66 4.92 20.61
C LEU A 108 -0.28 4.70 19.13
N ASP A 109 0.80 5.31 18.65
CA ASP A 109 1.36 5.05 17.30
C ASP A 109 1.75 3.58 17.11
N ILE A 110 2.40 2.98 18.12
CA ILE A 110 2.75 1.55 18.12
C ILE A 110 1.48 0.68 18.08
N LEU A 111 0.46 1.01 18.86
CA LEU A 111 -0.82 0.29 18.85
C LEU A 111 -1.49 0.38 17.48
N PHE A 112 -1.55 1.57 16.88
CA PHE A 112 -2.09 1.76 15.53
C PHE A 112 -1.28 1.01 14.47
N SER A 113 0.04 0.98 14.58
CA SER A 113 0.91 0.17 13.71
C SER A 113 0.57 -1.32 13.80
N PHE A 114 0.34 -1.84 15.01
CA PHE A 114 -0.04 -3.25 15.20
C PHE A 114 -1.40 -3.56 14.58
N ILE A 115 -2.39 -2.69 14.79
CA ILE A 115 -3.72 -2.80 14.18
C ILE A 115 -3.60 -2.74 12.65
N TYR A 116 -2.79 -1.83 12.11
CA TYR A 116 -2.55 -1.71 10.68
C TYR A 116 -1.94 -2.99 10.10
N LEU A 117 -0.97 -3.61 10.78
CA LEU A 117 -0.38 -4.88 10.34
C LEU A 117 -1.39 -6.03 10.37
N LEU A 118 -2.30 -6.05 11.35
CA LEU A 118 -3.37 -7.06 11.44
C LEU A 118 -4.37 -6.94 10.28
N PHE A 119 -4.87 -5.72 10.01
CA PHE A 119 -5.75 -5.50 8.87
C PHE A 119 -5.02 -5.67 7.53
N GLY A 120 -3.74 -5.26 7.48
CA GLY A 120 -2.87 -5.41 6.32
C GLY A 120 -2.60 -6.87 5.97
N SER A 121 -2.43 -7.74 6.96
CA SER A 121 -2.24 -9.19 6.72
C SER A 121 -3.53 -9.84 6.21
N PHE A 122 -4.69 -9.43 6.73
CA PHE A 122 -5.98 -9.87 6.22
C PHE A 122 -6.23 -9.37 4.78
N ALA A 123 -5.89 -8.12 4.48
CA ALA A 123 -5.97 -7.59 3.11
C ALA A 123 -5.00 -8.33 2.17
N LEU A 124 -3.78 -8.61 2.62
CA LEU A 124 -2.79 -9.40 1.87
C LEU A 124 -3.33 -10.79 1.54
N PHE A 125 -4.00 -11.44 2.50
CA PHE A 125 -4.67 -12.72 2.27
C PHE A 125 -5.70 -12.61 1.12
N ILE A 126 -6.55 -11.59 1.12
CA ILE A 126 -7.51 -11.35 0.02
C ILE A 126 -6.79 -11.17 -1.32
N VAL A 127 -5.70 -10.39 -1.34
CA VAL A 127 -4.91 -10.16 -2.55
C VAL A 127 -4.31 -11.46 -3.07
N VAL A 128 -3.67 -12.26 -2.21
CA VAL A 128 -3.08 -13.55 -2.59
C VAL A 128 -4.15 -14.48 -3.16
N PHE A 129 -5.28 -14.65 -2.48
CA PHE A 129 -6.37 -15.53 -2.94
C PHE A 129 -6.97 -15.12 -4.29
N SER A 130 -6.88 -13.84 -4.65
CA SER A 130 -7.42 -13.37 -5.92
C SER A 130 -6.57 -13.71 -7.15
N TYR A 131 -5.31 -14.08 -6.95
CA TYR A 131 -4.38 -14.46 -8.01
C TYR A 131 -3.93 -15.92 -7.92
N PHE A 132 -4.01 -16.53 -6.72
CA PHE A 132 -3.61 -17.91 -6.44
C PHE A 132 -4.77 -18.66 -5.76
N PRO A 133 -5.82 -19.05 -6.50
CA PRO A 133 -6.93 -19.82 -5.93
C PRO A 133 -6.47 -21.22 -5.50
N PHE A 134 -7.03 -21.74 -4.40
CA PHE A 134 -6.66 -23.03 -3.80
C PHE A 134 -7.18 -24.25 -4.57
N ALA A 135 -8.02 -24.05 -5.59
CA ALA A 135 -8.53 -25.10 -6.47
C ALA A 135 -8.66 -24.55 -7.91
N PRO A 136 -8.35 -25.37 -8.94
CA PRO A 136 -8.57 -25.03 -10.34
C PRO A 136 -10.05 -24.86 -10.69
#